data_AF-A0A2T2RRR6-F1
#
_entry.id   AF-A0A2T2RRR6-F1
#
_cell.length_a   1.000
_cell.length_b   1.000
_cell.length_c   1.000
_cell.angle_alpha   90.00
_cell.angle_beta   90.00
_cell.angle_gamma   90.00
#
_symmetry.space_group_name_H-M   'P 1'
#
loop_
_entity.id
_entity.type
_entity.pdbx_description
1 polymer ?
#
loop_
_entity_poly.entity_id
_entity_poly.type
_entity_poly.pdbx_seq_one_letter_code
_entity_poly.pdbx_strand_id
1 'polypeptide(L)'
;MRCQPDSRSAASVLYCGLYDYDEMNFLLRYLRDEDSFLDIGANVGVYTLLAASKIRSGWIYSFEALPKNYQRLQENLKLNELEQVQTYACAISNSIGSIDLSLSDGDSTPSIIKSEEDRNVTTVSSNTLDNLLDNCPLKLTLAKMDIEGAELLALKGATSLLEKKCPQVWIMEILGSGSTKLVIFFQ
;
A
#
# COMPACT_ATOMS: atom_id res chain seq x y z
N MET A 1 12.68 -9.35 10.27
CA MET A 1 11.26 -8.98 10.14
C MET A 1 10.46 -9.89 11.06
N ARG A 2 9.76 -9.33 12.03
CA ARG A 2 8.76 -10.05 12.84
C ARG A 2 7.38 -9.70 12.28
N CYS A 3 6.55 -10.68 12.00
CA CYS A 3 5.21 -10.44 11.44
C CYS A 3 4.28 -11.53 11.97
N GLN A 4 3.05 -11.17 12.34
CA GLN A 4 2.08 -12.19 12.77
C GLN A 4 1.64 -13.04 11.57
N PRO A 5 1.68 -14.39 11.68
CA PRO A 5 1.50 -15.30 10.55
C PRO A 5 0.04 -15.53 10.16
N ASP A 6 -0.91 -14.76 10.68
CA ASP A 6 -2.35 -14.99 10.55
C ASP A 6 -2.97 -14.38 9.27
N SER A 7 -2.13 -13.86 8.39
CA SER A 7 -2.51 -13.45 7.04
C SER A 7 -1.72 -14.22 5.98
N ARG A 8 -2.32 -14.38 4.80
CA ARG A 8 -1.69 -15.07 3.66
C ARG A 8 -0.34 -14.44 3.31
N SER A 9 -0.27 -13.11 3.17
CA SER A 9 0.96 -12.41 2.79
C SER A 9 2.06 -12.57 3.86
N ALA A 10 1.73 -12.46 5.15
CA ALA A 10 2.70 -12.66 6.22
C ALA A 10 3.21 -14.10 6.26
N ALA A 11 2.33 -15.09 6.16
CA ALA A 11 2.70 -16.50 6.10
C ALA A 11 3.60 -16.78 4.89
N SER A 12 3.24 -16.27 3.70
CA SER A 12 4.06 -16.41 2.49
C SER A 12 5.47 -15.86 2.69
N VAL A 13 5.65 -14.72 3.36
CA VAL A 13 7.01 -14.22 3.64
C VAL A 13 7.77 -15.13 4.60
N LEU A 14 7.11 -15.59 5.67
CA LEU A 14 7.75 -16.42 6.68
C LEU A 14 8.17 -17.80 6.15
N TYR A 15 7.37 -18.40 5.26
CA TYR A 15 7.64 -19.74 4.72
C TYR A 15 8.40 -19.73 3.39
N CYS A 16 8.14 -18.75 2.52
CA CYS A 16 8.67 -18.73 1.15
C CYS A 16 9.69 -17.60 0.90
N GLY A 17 9.88 -16.68 1.84
CA GLY A 17 10.76 -15.53 1.66
C GLY A 17 10.10 -14.44 0.80
N LEU A 18 10.68 -14.11 -0.35
CA LEU A 18 10.10 -13.08 -1.23
C LEU A 18 9.04 -13.73 -2.14
N TYR A 19 7.78 -13.73 -1.70
CA TYR A 19 6.71 -14.42 -2.43
C TYR A 19 6.31 -13.71 -3.73
N ASP A 20 6.38 -12.38 -3.75
CA ASP A 20 6.33 -11.56 -4.98
C ASP A 20 7.77 -11.24 -5.38
N TYR A 21 8.51 -12.26 -5.82
CA TYR A 21 9.97 -12.18 -5.95
C TYR A 21 10.44 -10.95 -6.73
N ASP A 22 9.87 -10.69 -7.91
CA ASP A 22 10.33 -9.61 -8.78
C ASP A 22 10.12 -8.22 -8.16
N GLU A 23 8.94 -7.98 -7.60
CA GLU A 23 8.55 -6.70 -6.98
C GLU A 23 9.33 -6.45 -5.68
N MET A 24 9.35 -7.44 -4.80
CA MET A 24 10.05 -7.34 -3.52
C MET A 24 11.57 -7.21 -3.73
N ASN A 25 12.15 -7.96 -4.67
CA ASN A 25 13.56 -7.86 -4.98
C ASN A 25 13.88 -6.52 -5.65
N PHE A 26 13.02 -5.99 -6.51
CA PHE A 26 13.19 -4.65 -7.06
C PHE A 26 13.20 -3.60 -5.94
N LEU A 27 12.20 -3.62 -5.05
CA LEU A 27 12.12 -2.71 -3.90
C LEU A 27 13.40 -2.76 -3.05
N LEU A 28 13.88 -3.96 -2.70
CA LEU A 28 15.08 -4.16 -1.90
C LEU A 28 16.37 -3.66 -2.58
N ARG A 29 16.42 -3.68 -3.91
CA ARG A 29 17.57 -3.23 -4.71
C ARG A 29 17.51 -1.75 -5.04
N TYR A 30 16.31 -1.17 -5.14
CA TYR A 30 16.11 0.22 -5.50
C TYR A 30 16.24 1.15 -4.30
N LEU A 31 15.57 0.85 -3.18
CA LEU A 31 15.56 1.70 -1.99
C LEU A 31 16.94 1.83 -1.33
N ARG A 32 17.20 3.02 -0.82
CA ARG A 32 18.36 3.42 -0.01
C ARG A 32 17.93 3.91 1.37
N ASP A 33 18.92 4.28 2.19
CA ASP A 33 18.71 4.58 3.61
C ASP A 33 17.88 5.84 3.85
N GLU A 34 18.13 6.85 3.02
CA GLU A 34 17.56 8.19 3.06
C GLU A 34 16.28 8.35 2.22
N ASP A 35 15.90 7.31 1.47
CA ASP A 35 14.74 7.35 0.59
C ASP A 35 13.43 7.36 1.37
N SER A 36 12.37 7.89 0.75
CA SER A 36 11.02 7.74 1.27
C SER A 36 10.15 6.85 0.36
N PHE A 37 9.28 6.05 0.98
CA PHE A 37 8.47 5.03 0.32
C PHE A 37 6.98 5.21 0.61
N LEU A 38 6.13 5.06 -0.41
CA LEU A 38 4.67 4.99 -0.26
C LEU A 38 4.21 3.54 -0.41
N ASP A 39 3.51 3.00 0.58
CA ASP A 39 2.86 1.69 0.56
C ASP A 39 1.34 1.87 0.54
N ILE A 40 0.75 1.87 -0.66
CA ILE A 40 -0.67 2.13 -0.88
C ILE A 40 -1.40 0.79 -1.02
N GLY A 41 -2.26 0.47 -0.06
CA GLY A 41 -2.76 -0.89 0.14
C GLY A 41 -1.78 -1.75 0.92
N ALA A 42 -1.34 -1.23 2.07
CA ALA A 42 -0.29 -1.83 2.88
C ALA A 42 -0.69 -3.20 3.48
N ASN A 43 -1.99 -3.51 3.55
CA ASN A 43 -2.54 -4.73 4.14
C ASN A 43 -1.99 -4.90 5.57
N VAL A 44 -1.37 -6.04 5.88
CA VAL A 44 -0.73 -6.30 7.17
C VAL A 44 0.69 -5.72 7.30
N GLY A 45 1.16 -4.98 6.29
CA GLY A 45 2.44 -4.26 6.31
C GLY A 45 3.65 -5.02 5.80
N VAL A 46 3.49 -6.07 4.98
CA VAL A 46 4.64 -6.84 4.46
C VAL A 46 5.62 -5.94 3.69
N TYR A 47 5.12 -5.17 2.73
CA TYR A 47 5.94 -4.25 1.93
C TYR A 47 6.52 -3.13 2.79
N THR A 48 5.71 -2.55 3.69
CA THR A 48 6.15 -1.59 4.70
C THR A 48 7.35 -2.12 5.52
N LEU A 49 7.26 -3.33 6.08
CA LEU A 49 8.35 -3.94 6.87
C LEU A 49 9.58 -4.22 6.01
N LEU A 50 9.38 -4.60 4.73
CA LEU A 50 10.46 -4.85 3.80
C LEU A 50 11.22 -3.56 3.47
N ALA A 51 10.50 -2.47 3.20
CA ALA A 51 11.06 -1.14 2.98
C ALA A 51 11.80 -0.63 4.23
N ALA A 52 11.25 -0.84 5.43
CA ALA A 52 11.88 -0.47 6.70
C ALA A 52 13.19 -1.23 6.99
N SER A 53 13.44 -2.36 6.32
CA SER A 53 14.74 -3.03 6.39
C SER A 53 15.85 -2.26 5.66
N LYS A 54 15.49 -1.38 4.72
CA LYS A 54 16.38 -0.57 3.89
C LYS A 54 16.44 0.89 4.31
N ILE A 55 15.29 1.48 4.62
CA ILE A 55 15.16 2.90 4.99
C ILE A 55 15.32 3.05 6.51
N ARG A 56 16.39 3.71 6.97
CA ARG A 56 16.57 4.10 8.39
C ARG A 56 16.48 5.60 8.62
N SER A 57 16.93 6.40 7.67
CA SER A 57 16.99 7.87 7.78
C SER A 57 15.85 8.59 7.05
N GLY A 58 15.20 7.91 6.09
CA GLY A 58 14.01 8.39 5.40
C GLY A 58 12.70 7.96 6.07
N TRP A 59 11.59 8.06 5.34
CA TRP A 59 10.24 7.82 5.86
C TRP A 59 9.42 6.86 5.02
N ILE A 60 8.53 6.12 5.66
CA ILE A 60 7.57 5.23 4.99
C ILE A 60 6.16 5.70 5.32
N TYR A 61 5.32 5.83 4.29
CA TYR A 61 3.91 6.22 4.42
C TYR A 61 3.03 5.07 3.96
N SER A 62 2.31 4.46 4.90
CA SER A 62 1.52 3.26 4.64
C SER A 62 0.02 3.53 4.78
N PHE A 63 -0.75 3.19 3.75
CA PHE A 63 -2.18 3.43 3.69
C PHE A 63 -2.91 2.09 3.64
N GLU A 64 -3.79 1.85 4.60
CA GLU A 64 -4.61 0.63 4.64
C GLU A 64 -6.05 0.99 5.03
N ALA A 65 -7.00 0.54 4.21
CA ALA A 65 -8.39 0.93 4.33
C ALA A 65 -9.18 0.04 5.31
N LEU A 66 -8.88 -1.26 5.35
CA LEU A 66 -9.64 -2.22 6.16
C LEU A 66 -9.19 -2.15 7.63
N PRO A 67 -10.12 -1.90 8.58
CA PRO A 67 -9.76 -1.77 9.99
C PRO A 67 -8.99 -2.97 10.57
N LYS A 68 -9.36 -4.19 10.16
CA LYS A 68 -8.69 -5.43 10.61
C LYS A 68 -7.24 -5.49 10.12
N ASN A 69 -6.99 -5.19 8.85
CA ASN A 69 -5.65 -5.18 8.27
C ASN A 69 -4.82 -4.03 8.84
N TYR A 70 -5.43 -2.84 9.00
CA TYR A 70 -4.78 -1.69 9.61
C TYR A 70 -4.34 -1.97 11.05
N GLN A 71 -5.20 -2.61 11.87
CA GLN A 71 -4.82 -3.03 13.22
C GLN A 71 -3.61 -3.98 13.16
N ARG A 72 -3.62 -4.93 12.23
CA ARG A 72 -2.52 -5.88 12.05
C ARG A 72 -1.21 -5.20 11.64
N LEU A 73 -1.28 -4.23 10.72
CA LEU A 73 -0.16 -3.37 10.34
C LEU A 73 0.43 -2.69 11.58
N GLN A 74 -0.39 -2.03 12.41
CA GLN A 74 0.09 -1.38 13.64
C GLN A 74 0.79 -2.35 14.60
N GLU A 75 0.21 -3.53 14.82
CA GLU A 75 0.80 -4.57 15.66
C GLU A 75 2.17 -5.02 15.11
N ASN A 76 2.26 -5.24 13.79
CA ASN A 76 3.50 -5.63 13.13
C ASN A 76 4.57 -4.54 13.20
N LEU A 77 4.21 -3.26 13.02
CA LEU A 77 5.14 -2.15 13.18
C LEU A 77 5.70 -2.07 14.61
N LYS A 78 4.82 -2.21 15.61
CA LYS A 78 5.21 -2.24 17.02
C LYS A 78 6.16 -3.39 17.34
N LEU A 79 5.94 -4.58 16.77
CA LEU A 79 6.83 -5.75 16.95
C LEU A 79 8.26 -5.55 16.41
N ASN A 80 8.44 -4.61 15.49
CA ASN A 80 9.74 -4.30 14.87
C ASN A 80 10.31 -2.95 15.35
N GLU A 81 9.64 -2.26 16.28
CA GLU A 81 10.10 -0.99 16.86
C GLU A 81 10.39 0.07 15.78
N LEU A 82 9.49 0.16 14.80
CA LEU A 82 9.65 1.07 13.65
C LEU A 82 9.02 2.43 13.94
N GLU A 83 9.85 3.45 14.07
CA GLU A 83 9.43 4.84 14.34
C GLU A 83 9.35 5.69 13.06
N GLN A 84 10.03 5.26 11.98
CA GLN A 84 10.10 5.98 10.71
C GLN A 84 8.90 5.70 9.77
N VAL A 85 7.82 5.13 10.31
CA VAL A 85 6.62 4.73 9.54
C VAL A 85 5.42 5.53 10.01
N GLN A 86 4.82 6.30 9.10
CA GLN A 86 3.53 6.95 9.30
C GLN A 86 2.43 6.15 8.61
N THR A 87 1.33 5.91 9.33
CA THR A 87 0.24 5.07 8.83
C THR A 87 -1.09 5.81 8.79
N TYR A 88 -1.92 5.46 7.81
CA TYR A 88 -3.23 6.08 7.60
C TYR A 88 -4.32 5.01 7.43
N ALA A 89 -5.35 5.08 8.27
CA ALA A 89 -6.51 4.18 8.25
C ALA A 89 -7.59 4.69 7.27
N CYS A 90 -7.25 4.78 6.00
CA CYS A 90 -8.15 5.28 4.96
C CYS A 90 -7.85 4.65 3.60
N ALA A 91 -8.87 4.58 2.75
CA ALA A 91 -8.70 4.29 1.34
C ALA A 91 -8.16 5.51 0.59
N ILE A 92 -7.22 5.27 -0.32
CA ILE A 92 -6.76 6.30 -1.25
C ILE A 92 -7.69 6.36 -2.46
N SER A 93 -8.21 7.55 -2.74
CA SER A 93 -9.18 7.79 -3.82
C SER A 93 -8.98 9.20 -4.40
N ASN A 94 -9.90 9.64 -5.26
CA ASN A 94 -9.91 10.95 -5.88
C ASN A 94 -10.65 12.03 -5.07
N SER A 95 -11.17 11.69 -3.89
CA SER A 95 -11.85 12.62 -2.99
C SER A 95 -11.78 12.20 -1.52
N ILE A 96 -11.90 13.22 -0.64
CA ILE A 96 -12.07 13.04 0.80
C ILE A 96 -13.53 12.67 1.09
N GLY A 97 -13.76 11.67 1.95
CA GLY A 97 -15.11 11.27 2.32
C GLY A 97 -15.16 9.86 2.90
N SER A 98 -16.18 9.11 2.47
CA SER A 98 -16.32 7.69 2.79
C SER A 98 -16.61 6.91 1.51
N ILE A 99 -16.08 5.69 1.42
CA ILE A 99 -16.35 4.76 0.33
C ILE A 99 -16.77 3.40 0.88
N ASP A 100 -17.59 2.70 0.12
CA ASP A 100 -17.99 1.34 0.40
C ASP A 100 -17.04 0.38 -0.31
N LEU A 101 -16.40 -0.51 0.46
CA LEU A 101 -15.56 -1.59 -0.04
C LEU A 101 -16.36 -2.90 -0.01
N SER A 102 -16.37 -3.61 -1.12
CA SER A 102 -16.91 -4.96 -1.22
C SER A 102 -15.85 -5.99 -0.80
N LEU A 103 -16.19 -6.86 0.15
CA LEU A 103 -15.38 -8.01 0.54
C LEU A 103 -16.01 -9.29 -0.01
N SER A 104 -15.25 -10.06 -0.79
CA SER A 104 -15.58 -11.45 -1.08
C SER A 104 -15.38 -12.30 0.19
N ASP A 105 -16.26 -13.29 0.41
CA ASP A 105 -16.19 -14.16 1.60
C ASP A 105 -14.85 -14.92 1.64
N GLY A 106 -14.02 -14.59 2.64
CA GLY A 106 -12.74 -15.26 2.91
C GLY A 106 -11.49 -14.54 2.37
N ASP A 107 -11.65 -13.46 1.62
CA ASP A 107 -10.52 -12.69 1.11
C ASP A 107 -10.09 -11.58 2.09
N SER A 108 -8.77 -11.44 2.21
CA SER A 108 -8.12 -10.38 2.98
C SER A 108 -7.87 -9.11 2.17
N THR A 109 -8.33 -9.07 0.92
CA THR A 109 -8.16 -7.96 -0.03
C THR A 109 -9.54 -7.46 -0.48
N PRO A 110 -9.87 -6.16 -0.26
CA PRO A 110 -11.15 -5.60 -0.68
C PRO A 110 -11.11 -5.17 -2.14
N SER A 111 -12.24 -5.24 -2.85
CA SER A 111 -12.36 -4.61 -4.18
C SER A 111 -13.46 -3.54 -4.17
N ILE A 112 -13.32 -2.53 -5.04
CA ILE A 112 -14.38 -1.51 -5.24
C ILE A 112 -15.48 -2.02 -6.18
N ILE A 113 -15.23 -3.09 -6.93
CA ILE A 113 -16.16 -3.61 -7.94
C ILE A 113 -17.29 -4.34 -7.23
N LYS A 114 -18.46 -3.69 -7.14
CA LYS A 114 -19.70 -4.30 -6.66
C LYS A 114 -20.07 -5.48 -7.58
N SER A 115 -19.94 -6.70 -7.09
CA SER A 115 -20.67 -7.85 -7.63
C SER A 115 -22.04 -7.94 -6.93
N GLU A 116 -23.10 -8.37 -7.62
CA GLU A 116 -24.43 -8.55 -7.01
C GLU A 116 -24.43 -9.66 -5.91
N GLU A 117 -23.31 -10.37 -5.74
CA GLU A 117 -23.11 -11.44 -4.76
C GLU A 117 -22.32 -10.99 -3.52
N ASP A 118 -21.85 -9.73 -3.44
CA ASP A 118 -21.06 -9.23 -2.31
C ASP A 118 -21.93 -9.04 -1.06
N ARG A 119 -21.86 -10.02 -0.15
CA ARG A 119 -22.66 -10.02 1.10
C ARG A 119 -22.08 -9.13 2.20
N ASN A 120 -20.84 -8.65 2.07
CA ASN A 120 -20.13 -7.90 3.11
C ASN A 120 -19.55 -6.58 2.58
N VAL A 121 -20.31 -5.49 2.75
CA VAL A 121 -19.85 -4.13 2.46
C VAL A 121 -19.28 -3.50 3.73
N THR A 122 -18.08 -2.94 3.65
CA THR A 122 -17.48 -2.15 4.73
C THR A 122 -17.29 -0.71 4.29
N THR A 123 -17.95 0.23 4.96
CA THR A 123 -17.74 1.66 4.74
C THR A 123 -16.47 2.12 5.47
N VAL A 124 -15.55 2.73 4.74
CA VAL A 124 -14.27 3.23 5.25
C VAL A 124 -14.09 4.70 4.88
N SER A 125 -13.25 5.41 5.64
CA SER A 125 -12.87 6.77 5.25
C SER A 125 -12.01 6.76 3.98
N SER A 126 -12.15 7.76 3.14
CA SER A 126 -11.34 7.97 1.94
C SER A 126 -10.63 9.32 1.98
N ASN A 127 -9.48 9.39 1.34
CA ASN A 127 -8.68 10.60 1.22
C ASN A 127 -7.86 10.59 -0.08
N THR A 128 -7.23 11.71 -0.43
CA THR A 128 -6.36 11.84 -1.61
C THR A 128 -4.89 11.84 -1.18
N LEU A 129 -3.99 11.32 -2.03
CA LEU A 129 -2.55 11.39 -1.74
C LEU A 129 -2.07 12.84 -1.67
N ASP A 130 -2.56 13.69 -2.59
CA ASP A 130 -2.20 15.10 -2.62
C ASP A 130 -2.54 15.79 -1.29
N ASN A 131 -3.68 15.48 -0.67
CA ASN A 131 -4.07 16.08 0.61
C ASN A 131 -3.25 15.51 1.79
N LEU A 132 -3.02 14.19 1.82
CA LEU A 132 -2.28 13.57 2.93
C LEU A 132 -0.78 13.89 2.92
N LEU A 133 -0.22 14.19 1.75
CA LEU A 133 1.20 14.39 1.53
C LEU A 133 1.57 15.85 1.16
N ASP A 134 0.62 16.79 1.22
CA ASP A 134 0.81 18.19 0.81
C ASP A 134 2.03 18.86 1.48
N ASN A 135 2.23 18.58 2.76
CA ASN A 135 3.31 19.15 3.56
C ASN A 135 4.53 18.23 3.70
N CYS A 136 4.62 17.16 2.90
CA CYS A 136 5.70 16.19 3.03
C CYS A 136 6.97 16.74 2.37
N PRO A 137 8.03 17.09 3.14
CA PRO A 137 9.21 17.79 2.61
C PRO A 137 10.20 16.84 1.91
N LEU A 138 9.79 15.61 1.60
CA LEU A 138 10.70 14.48 1.39
C LEU A 138 10.75 14.04 -0.07
N LYS A 139 11.92 13.53 -0.44
CA LYS A 139 12.15 12.83 -1.70
C LYS A 139 11.44 11.48 -1.65
N LEU A 140 10.17 11.43 -2.04
CA LEU A 140 9.50 10.17 -2.31
C LEU A 140 10.22 9.52 -3.49
N THR A 141 10.78 8.34 -3.27
CA THR A 141 11.61 7.65 -4.26
C THR A 141 10.82 6.56 -4.96
N LEU A 142 9.95 5.87 -4.23
CA LEU A 142 9.20 4.72 -4.71
C LEU A 142 7.79 4.71 -4.12
N ALA A 143 6.78 4.41 -4.93
CA ALA A 143 5.46 4.00 -4.49
C ALA A 143 5.17 2.56 -4.92
N LYS A 144 4.57 1.77 -4.03
CA LYS A 144 3.83 0.57 -4.35
C LYS A 144 2.34 0.86 -4.22
N MET A 145 1.55 0.50 -5.22
CA MET A 145 0.10 0.60 -5.18
C MET A 145 -0.52 -0.71 -5.62
N ASP A 146 -1.25 -1.33 -4.71
CA ASP A 146 -2.12 -2.46 -5.01
C ASP A 146 -3.31 -2.37 -4.06
N ILE A 147 -4.43 -1.93 -4.65
CA ILE A 147 -5.68 -1.59 -3.98
C ILE A 147 -6.87 -2.15 -4.77
N GLU A 148 -6.62 -3.21 -5.54
CA GLU A 148 -7.59 -4.12 -6.13
C GLU A 148 -8.72 -3.40 -6.90
N GLY A 149 -8.34 -2.59 -7.89
CA GLY A 149 -9.26 -1.96 -8.84
C GLY A 149 -9.56 -0.49 -8.57
N ALA A 150 -8.98 0.07 -7.50
CA ALA A 150 -9.11 1.48 -7.15
C ALA A 150 -7.97 2.36 -7.69
N GLU A 151 -7.01 1.79 -8.44
CA GLU A 151 -5.74 2.44 -8.79
C GLU A 151 -5.96 3.73 -9.59
N LEU A 152 -6.90 3.71 -10.54
CA LEU A 152 -7.22 4.89 -11.34
C LEU A 152 -7.79 6.03 -10.50
N LEU A 153 -8.58 5.72 -9.48
CA LEU A 153 -9.12 6.74 -8.56
C LEU A 153 -8.02 7.29 -7.67
N ALA A 154 -7.14 6.43 -7.14
CA ALA A 154 -6.00 6.85 -6.36
C ALA A 154 -5.05 7.78 -7.15
N LEU A 155 -4.75 7.45 -8.41
CA LEU A 155 -3.94 8.31 -9.29
C LEU A 155 -4.60 9.66 -9.56
N LYS A 156 -5.93 9.72 -9.71
CA LYS A 156 -6.68 10.98 -9.83
C LYS A 156 -6.63 11.84 -8.56
N GLY A 157 -6.37 11.23 -7.40
CA GLY A 157 -6.11 11.93 -6.14
C GLY A 157 -4.63 12.23 -5.87
N ALA A 158 -3.75 11.97 -6.83
CA ALA A 158 -2.30 12.13 -6.73
C ALA A 158 -1.74 13.06 -7.83
N THR A 159 -2.59 13.92 -8.40
CA THR A 159 -2.25 14.78 -9.53
C THR A 159 -1.04 15.67 -9.28
N SER A 160 -0.96 16.32 -8.11
CA SER A 160 0.16 17.20 -7.75
C SER A 160 1.46 16.39 -7.60
N LEU A 161 1.38 15.21 -6.98
CA LEU A 161 2.53 14.29 -6.86
C LEU A 161 3.05 13.83 -8.22
N LEU A 162 2.15 13.46 -9.14
CA LEU A 162 2.49 13.04 -10.50
C LEU A 162 3.10 14.18 -11.32
N GLU A 163 2.56 15.40 -11.22
CA GLU A 163 3.10 16.59 -11.88
C GLU A 163 4.51 16.95 -11.37
N LYS A 164 4.72 16.80 -10.06
CA LYS A 164 6.04 17.00 -9.41
C LYS A 164 7.03 15.86 -9.66
N LYS A 165 6.59 14.77 -10.29
CA LYS A 165 7.37 13.54 -10.48
C LYS A 165 7.88 12.91 -9.18
N CYS A 166 7.02 12.92 -8.17
CA CYS A 166 7.34 12.52 -6.81
C CYS A 166 6.24 11.58 -6.30
N PRO A 167 6.42 10.25 -6.27
CA PRO A 167 7.70 9.54 -6.39
C PRO A 167 8.21 9.33 -7.83
N GLN A 168 9.52 9.09 -7.93
CA GLN A 168 10.21 8.81 -9.19
C GLN A 168 9.78 7.50 -9.83
N VAL A 169 9.42 6.50 -9.02
CA VAL A 169 9.03 5.17 -9.48
C VAL A 169 7.72 4.74 -8.85
N TRP A 170 6.84 4.16 -9.67
CA TRP A 170 5.60 3.52 -9.23
C TRP A 170 5.62 2.05 -9.62
N ILE A 171 5.33 1.17 -8.67
CA ILE A 171 5.03 -0.24 -8.86
C ILE A 171 3.53 -0.38 -8.63
N MET A 172 2.80 -0.81 -9.65
CA MET A 172 1.34 -0.88 -9.60
C MET A 172 0.84 -2.25 -10.04
N GLU A 173 -0.11 -2.80 -9.28
CA GLU A 173 -0.92 -3.93 -9.70
C GLU A 173 -2.21 -3.40 -10.32
N ILE A 174 -2.41 -3.62 -11.62
CA ILE A 174 -3.63 -3.18 -12.32
C ILE A 174 -4.44 -4.42 -12.69
N LEU A 175 -5.70 -4.45 -12.23
CA LEU A 175 -6.68 -5.43 -12.67
C LEU A 175 -7.05 -5.17 -14.14
N GLY A 176 -6.51 -5.98 -15.05
CA GLY A 176 -6.89 -6.02 -16.46
C GLY A 176 -8.04 -6.99 -16.73
N SER A 177 -8.58 -6.99 -17.94
CA SER A 177 -9.64 -7.89 -18.42
C SER A 177 -9.22 -9.38 -18.40
N GLY A 178 -9.17 -9.98 -17.20
CA GLY A 178 -8.82 -11.38 -16.94
C GLY A 178 -7.38 -11.66 -16.52
N SER A 179 -6.53 -10.65 -16.27
CA SER A 179 -5.18 -10.86 -15.71
C SER A 179 -4.69 -9.63 -14.96
N THR A 180 -4.09 -9.87 -13.80
CA THR A 180 -3.27 -8.91 -13.08
C THR A 180 -2.07 -8.51 -13.92
N LYS A 181 -1.80 -7.21 -14.05
CA LYS A 181 -0.58 -6.70 -14.67
C LYS A 181 0.21 -5.85 -13.69
N LEU A 182 1.44 -6.31 -13.43
CA LEU A 182 2.46 -5.48 -12.80
C LEU A 182 2.93 -4.41 -13.79
N VAL A 183 2.90 -3.15 -13.37
CA VAL A 183 3.45 -2.04 -14.15
C VAL A 183 4.43 -1.24 -13.30
N ILE A 184 5.66 -1.10 -13.81
CA ILE A 184 6.70 -0.26 -13.22
C ILE A 184 6.85 0.98 -14.10
N PHE A 185 6.54 2.15 -13.55
CA PHE A 185 6.70 3.44 -14.23
C PHE A 185 7.87 4.22 -13.64
N PHE A 186 8.67 4.85 -14.49
CA PHE A 186 9.69 5.84 -14.13
C PHE A 186 9.24 7.21 -14.63
N GLN A 187 9.26 8.24 -13.78
CA GLN A 187 8.83 9.61 -14.11
C GLN A 187 9.98 10.54 -14.52
#